data_AF-A0A6C1E3X3-F1
#
_entry.id   AF-A0A6C1E3X3-F1
#
_cell.length_a   1.000
_cell.length_b   1.000
_cell.length_c   1.000
_cell.angle_alpha   90.00
_cell.angle_beta   90.00
_cell.angle_gamma   90.00
#
_symmetry.space_group_name_H-M   'P 1'
#
loop_
_entity.id
_entity.type
_entity.pdbx_description
1 polymer ?
#
loop_
_entity_poly.entity_id
_entity_poly.type
_entity_poly.pdbx_seq_one_letter_code
_entity_poly.pdbx_strand_id
1 'polypeptide(L)'
;MVHNKVTIIGSGPAAHTAAIYLARAEIKPTLYEGMMANGVAAGGQLTTTTEIENFPGFPEGLTGSELMDKMRLQSTKFGTEIITETLWTEFNEDEEPVTTDAIILATGASAKRMHLPGEETYWQKGISACAVCDGAVPIFRNKPLAVIGGGDSACEEAQFLTKYGSKVFMLVRKDHLRASTIMQRRSEQNEKIEILYNTVALEAKGNGKLLNALRIKNVQSNEETDLPVNGLFYAIGHTPATKIVADQVNVDEAGYIKTVPGSSLTSVPGFFAAGDVQDSKYRQAITSAGSGCMAALDAEKYLSALE
;
A
#
# COMPACT_ATOMS: atom_id res chain seq x y z
N MET A 1 -34.50 -5.74 -4.12
CA MET A 1 -33.72 -5.16 -3.02
C MET A 1 -32.88 -6.23 -2.34
N VAL A 2 -31.56 -6.21 -2.57
CA VAL A 2 -30.58 -7.07 -1.86
C VAL A 2 -30.18 -6.36 -0.57
N HIS A 3 -30.14 -7.08 0.53
CA HIS A 3 -29.78 -6.56 1.84
C HIS A 3 -28.82 -7.51 2.56
N ASN A 4 -27.71 -6.96 3.06
CA ASN A 4 -26.62 -7.71 3.69
C ASN A 4 -26.37 -7.23 5.12
N LYS A 5 -26.09 -8.11 6.08
CA LYS A 5 -25.68 -7.68 7.43
C LYS A 5 -24.37 -6.89 7.42
N VAL A 6 -23.35 -7.38 6.69
CA VAL A 6 -22.07 -6.69 6.53
C VAL A 6 -21.61 -6.73 5.08
N THR A 7 -21.18 -5.58 4.57
CA THR A 7 -20.51 -5.46 3.27
C THR A 7 -19.06 -5.01 3.46
N ILE A 8 -18.13 -5.75 2.87
CA ILE A 8 -16.68 -5.47 2.89
C ILE A 8 -16.30 -4.90 1.52
N ILE A 9 -15.63 -3.76 1.51
CA ILE A 9 -15.21 -3.09 0.27
C ILE A 9 -13.68 -3.14 0.17
N GLY A 10 -13.18 -3.90 -0.80
CA GLY A 10 -11.77 -4.15 -1.03
C GLY A 10 -11.43 -5.64 -1.02
N SER A 11 -10.22 -5.98 -1.46
CA SER A 11 -9.75 -7.36 -1.64
C SER A 11 -8.32 -7.61 -1.14
N GLY A 12 -7.76 -6.69 -0.35
CA GLY A 12 -6.47 -6.90 0.28
C GLY A 12 -6.52 -7.85 1.48
N PRO A 13 -5.40 -8.03 2.20
CA PRO A 13 -5.32 -8.86 3.40
C PRO A 13 -6.33 -8.48 4.49
N ALA A 14 -6.59 -7.18 4.65
CA ALA A 14 -7.57 -6.67 5.62
C ALA A 14 -8.99 -7.15 5.28
N ALA A 15 -9.39 -7.02 4.01
CA ALA A 15 -10.71 -7.42 3.55
C ALA A 15 -10.95 -8.92 3.69
N HIS A 16 -10.01 -9.74 3.20
CA HIS A 16 -10.14 -11.19 3.30
C HIS A 16 -10.05 -11.69 4.75
N THR A 17 -9.23 -11.09 5.60
CA THR A 17 -9.22 -11.46 7.02
C THR A 17 -10.54 -11.12 7.70
N ALA A 18 -11.11 -9.94 7.42
CA ALA A 18 -12.43 -9.58 7.93
C ALA A 18 -13.51 -10.57 7.47
N ALA A 19 -13.50 -10.91 6.17
CA ALA A 19 -14.44 -11.87 5.58
C ALA A 19 -14.35 -13.25 6.22
N ILE A 20 -13.14 -13.77 6.45
CA ILE A 20 -12.93 -15.06 7.11
C ILE A 20 -13.56 -15.08 8.51
N TYR A 21 -13.37 -14.02 9.30
CA TYR A 21 -13.92 -13.96 10.67
C TYR A 21 -15.46 -13.87 10.66
N LEU A 22 -16.02 -12.95 9.88
CA LEU A 22 -17.47 -12.76 9.78
C LEU A 22 -18.18 -13.99 9.19
N ALA A 23 -17.59 -14.63 8.18
CA ALA A 23 -18.15 -15.83 7.57
C ALA A 23 -18.15 -17.01 8.57
N ARG A 24 -17.09 -17.16 9.38
CA ARG A 24 -17.04 -18.15 10.46
C ARG A 24 -18.00 -17.86 11.62
N ALA A 25 -18.39 -16.61 11.80
CA ALA A 25 -19.42 -16.19 12.75
C ALA A 25 -20.85 -16.34 12.18
N GLU A 26 -21.01 -16.99 11.00
CA GLU A 26 -22.31 -17.20 10.34
C GLU A 26 -23.06 -15.91 9.97
N ILE A 27 -22.34 -14.77 9.89
CA ILE A 27 -22.90 -13.46 9.51
C ILE A 27 -23.11 -13.33 8.00
N LYS A 28 -22.49 -14.21 7.20
CA LYS A 28 -22.55 -14.26 5.72
C LYS A 28 -22.15 -12.91 5.08
N PRO A 29 -20.87 -12.51 5.19
CA PRO A 29 -20.41 -11.24 4.63
C PRO A 29 -20.42 -11.26 3.10
N THR A 30 -20.75 -10.11 2.50
CA THR A 30 -20.54 -9.85 1.08
C THR A 30 -19.26 -9.02 0.92
N LEU A 31 -18.35 -9.43 0.03
CA LEU A 31 -17.09 -8.75 -0.24
C LEU A 31 -17.03 -8.31 -1.70
N TYR A 32 -16.85 -7.01 -1.93
CA TYR A 32 -16.61 -6.42 -3.25
C TYR A 32 -15.10 -6.37 -3.53
N GLU A 33 -14.63 -7.24 -4.42
CA GLU A 33 -13.19 -7.38 -4.66
C GLU A 33 -12.61 -6.36 -5.65
N GLY A 34 -13.47 -5.66 -6.38
CA GLY A 34 -13.09 -4.67 -7.39
C GLY A 34 -12.74 -5.30 -8.75
N MET A 35 -13.23 -4.70 -9.82
CA MET A 35 -12.76 -4.96 -11.18
C MET A 35 -11.70 -3.92 -11.54
N MET A 36 -10.42 -4.24 -11.31
CA MET A 36 -9.29 -3.32 -11.46
C MET A 36 -9.47 -2.00 -10.67
N ALA A 37 -10.08 -2.07 -9.49
CA ALA A 37 -10.33 -0.92 -8.64
C ALA A 37 -9.02 -0.17 -8.32
N ASN A 38 -9.01 1.15 -8.56
CA ASN A 38 -7.82 2.00 -8.43
C ASN A 38 -6.60 1.52 -9.25
N GLY A 39 -6.83 0.81 -10.36
CA GLY A 39 -5.77 0.28 -11.21
C GLY A 39 -5.05 -0.95 -10.65
N VAL A 40 -5.60 -1.59 -9.61
CA VAL A 40 -5.04 -2.77 -8.97
C VAL A 40 -6.03 -3.94 -9.08
N ALA A 41 -5.53 -5.12 -9.44
CA ALA A 41 -6.35 -6.32 -9.55
C ALA A 41 -6.93 -6.76 -8.20
N ALA A 42 -7.98 -7.60 -8.24
CA ALA A 42 -8.51 -8.24 -7.04
C ALA A 42 -7.41 -9.00 -6.29
N GLY A 43 -7.32 -8.80 -4.97
CA GLY A 43 -6.17 -9.19 -4.14
C GLY A 43 -5.36 -7.97 -3.66
N GLY A 44 -5.57 -6.79 -4.25
CA GLY A 44 -4.93 -5.55 -3.83
C GLY A 44 -3.44 -5.49 -4.16
N GLN A 45 -2.70 -4.63 -3.47
CA GLN A 45 -1.31 -4.27 -3.83
C GLN A 45 -0.36 -5.46 -3.92
N LEU A 46 -0.62 -6.54 -3.17
CA LEU A 46 0.25 -7.72 -3.16
C LEU A 46 0.27 -8.44 -4.51
N THR A 47 -0.75 -8.25 -5.35
CA THR A 47 -0.76 -8.74 -6.74
C THR A 47 0.30 -8.09 -7.64
N THR A 48 0.90 -6.99 -7.17
CA THR A 48 1.93 -6.23 -7.90
C THR A 48 3.35 -6.48 -7.40
N THR A 49 3.51 -7.30 -6.35
CA THR A 49 4.83 -7.74 -5.84
C THR A 49 5.15 -9.15 -6.33
N THR A 50 6.44 -9.50 -6.31
CA THR A 50 6.91 -10.84 -6.68
C THR A 50 6.85 -11.81 -5.52
N GLU A 51 7.52 -11.53 -4.40
CA GLU A 51 7.74 -12.48 -3.31
C GLU A 51 7.54 -11.80 -1.96
N ILE A 52 6.90 -12.50 -1.03
CA ILE A 52 6.63 -12.05 0.33
C ILE A 52 7.35 -12.98 1.28
N GLU A 53 8.34 -12.45 1.99
CA GLU A 53 9.14 -13.20 2.97
C GLU A 53 8.82 -12.79 4.42
N ASN A 54 7.98 -11.78 4.62
CA ASN A 54 7.69 -11.19 5.93
C ASN A 54 6.26 -11.44 6.44
N PHE A 55 5.48 -12.27 5.74
CA PHE A 55 4.19 -12.75 6.24
C PHE A 55 4.38 -14.04 7.04
N PRO A 56 4.06 -14.05 8.35
CA PRO A 56 4.34 -15.19 9.21
C PRO A 56 3.51 -16.42 8.78
N GLY A 57 4.12 -17.61 8.91
CA GLY A 57 3.52 -18.88 8.52
C GLY A 57 4.03 -19.44 7.18
N PHE A 58 4.85 -18.67 6.45
CA PHE A 58 5.44 -19.10 5.18
C PHE A 58 6.98 -19.01 5.25
N PRO A 59 7.66 -19.98 5.86
CA PRO A 59 9.11 -19.93 6.07
C PRO A 59 9.93 -19.99 4.77
N GLU A 60 9.33 -20.50 3.70
CA GLU A 60 9.94 -20.58 2.36
C GLU A 60 9.60 -19.37 1.48
N GLY A 61 8.85 -18.39 2.01
CA GLY A 61 8.24 -17.34 1.20
C GLY A 61 7.09 -17.84 0.34
N LEU A 62 6.41 -16.92 -0.33
CA LEU A 62 5.43 -17.17 -1.38
C LEU A 62 5.22 -15.92 -2.21
N THR A 63 4.60 -16.05 -3.39
CA THR A 63 4.29 -14.85 -4.17
C THR A 63 3.12 -14.07 -3.57
N GLY A 64 3.06 -12.77 -3.87
CA GLY A 64 1.95 -11.94 -3.40
C GLY A 64 0.59 -12.39 -3.92
N SER A 65 0.53 -12.79 -5.19
CA SER A 65 -0.68 -13.38 -5.78
C SER A 65 -1.07 -14.70 -5.11
N GLU A 66 -0.11 -15.59 -4.84
CA GLU A 66 -0.40 -16.86 -4.14
C GLU A 66 -0.94 -16.65 -2.73
N LEU A 67 -0.42 -15.66 -2.00
CA LEU A 67 -0.96 -15.31 -0.67
C LEU A 67 -2.42 -14.84 -0.79
N MET A 68 -2.72 -13.97 -1.75
CA MET A 68 -4.07 -13.45 -1.95
C MET A 68 -5.04 -14.51 -2.45
N ASP A 69 -4.61 -15.41 -3.34
CA ASP A 69 -5.41 -16.56 -3.79
C ASP A 69 -5.78 -17.47 -2.61
N LYS A 70 -4.83 -17.74 -1.71
CA LYS A 70 -5.09 -18.52 -0.49
C LYS A 70 -6.08 -17.81 0.44
N MET A 71 -5.94 -16.50 0.63
CA MET A 71 -6.86 -15.70 1.44
C MET A 71 -8.27 -15.64 0.85
N ARG A 72 -8.37 -15.47 -0.47
CA ARG A 72 -9.64 -15.50 -1.21
C ARG A 72 -10.32 -16.86 -1.09
N LEU A 73 -9.58 -17.95 -1.31
CA LEU A 73 -10.07 -19.32 -1.14
C LEU A 73 -10.55 -19.58 0.29
N GLN A 74 -9.83 -19.08 1.30
CA GLN A 74 -10.23 -19.23 2.69
C GLN A 74 -11.50 -18.45 3.01
N SER A 75 -11.67 -17.25 2.46
CA SER A 75 -12.87 -16.43 2.64
C SER A 75 -14.10 -17.12 2.05
N THR A 76 -14.02 -17.60 0.80
CA THR A 76 -15.13 -18.30 0.14
C THR A 76 -15.43 -19.65 0.77
N LYS A 77 -14.40 -20.39 1.23
CA LYS A 77 -14.57 -21.67 1.94
C LYS A 77 -15.50 -21.56 3.15
N PHE A 78 -15.48 -20.45 3.87
CA PHE A 78 -16.35 -20.24 5.04
C PHE A 78 -17.68 -19.56 4.71
N GLY A 79 -17.99 -19.30 3.43
CA GLY A 79 -19.29 -18.77 3.01
C GLY A 79 -19.34 -17.27 2.78
N THR A 80 -18.19 -16.62 2.56
CA THR A 80 -18.17 -15.24 2.04
C THR A 80 -18.70 -15.23 0.60
N GLU A 81 -19.66 -14.35 0.31
CA GLU A 81 -20.05 -14.04 -1.07
C GLU A 81 -19.10 -12.99 -1.63
N ILE A 82 -18.36 -13.34 -2.69
CA ILE A 82 -17.41 -12.42 -3.33
C ILE A 82 -17.98 -11.95 -4.66
N ILE A 83 -18.09 -10.62 -4.82
CA ILE A 83 -18.58 -9.95 -6.01
C ILE A 83 -17.40 -9.25 -6.69
N THR A 84 -17.12 -9.63 -7.94
CA THR A 84 -16.04 -9.06 -8.76
C THR A 84 -16.48 -7.75 -9.44
N GLU A 85 -16.82 -6.75 -8.63
CA GLU A 85 -17.27 -5.44 -9.10
C GLU A 85 -16.62 -4.32 -8.29
N THR A 86 -16.39 -3.19 -8.95
CA THR A 86 -15.95 -1.95 -8.30
C THR A 86 -17.19 -1.15 -7.93
N LEU A 87 -17.35 -0.77 -6.66
CA LEU A 87 -18.44 0.11 -6.26
C LEU A 87 -18.19 1.53 -6.78
N TRP A 88 -19.08 2.01 -7.64
CA TRP A 88 -19.05 3.36 -8.19
C TRP A 88 -20.23 4.17 -7.63
N THR A 89 -19.96 5.39 -7.18
CA THR A 89 -21.02 6.32 -6.75
C THR A 89 -21.65 7.08 -7.93
N GLU A 90 -20.95 7.17 -9.08
CA GLU A 90 -21.31 8.08 -10.18
C GLU A 90 -22.16 7.42 -11.29
N PHE A 91 -22.33 6.10 -11.29
CA PHE A 91 -22.93 5.37 -12.44
C PHE A 91 -24.11 4.44 -12.09
N ASN A 92 -24.52 4.34 -10.82
CA ASN A 92 -25.58 3.43 -10.36
C ASN A 92 -26.82 4.16 -9.80
N GLU A 93 -27.03 5.43 -10.14
CA GLU A 93 -28.17 6.20 -9.59
C GLU A 93 -29.55 5.66 -10.01
N ASP A 94 -29.63 4.91 -11.12
CA ASP A 94 -30.88 4.34 -11.65
C ASP A 94 -31.18 2.90 -11.19
N GLU A 95 -30.24 2.22 -10.52
CA GLU A 95 -30.43 0.86 -10.01
C GLU A 95 -30.88 0.86 -8.54
N GLU A 96 -31.60 -0.19 -8.12
CA GLU A 96 -31.92 -0.34 -6.69
C GLU A 96 -30.63 -0.50 -5.88
N PRO A 97 -30.42 0.31 -4.82
CA PRO A 97 -29.20 0.23 -4.03
C PRO A 97 -29.13 -1.10 -3.29
N VAL A 98 -27.91 -1.67 -3.25
CA VAL A 98 -27.59 -2.74 -2.30
C VAL A 98 -27.49 -2.12 -0.91
N THR A 99 -28.29 -2.61 0.03
CA THR A 99 -28.35 -2.07 1.39
C THR A 99 -27.56 -2.95 2.35
N THR A 100 -27.01 -2.35 3.40
CA THR A 100 -26.27 -3.10 4.41
C THR A 100 -26.29 -2.42 5.78
N ASP A 101 -26.31 -3.21 6.86
CA ASP A 101 -26.31 -2.67 8.23
C ASP A 101 -24.94 -2.13 8.65
N ALA A 102 -23.86 -2.76 8.17
CA ALA A 102 -22.49 -2.39 8.47
C ALA A 102 -21.56 -2.47 7.26
N ILE A 103 -20.58 -1.57 7.19
CA ILE A 103 -19.56 -1.54 6.12
C ILE A 103 -18.16 -1.65 6.73
N ILE A 104 -17.33 -2.51 6.17
CA ILE A 104 -15.87 -2.53 6.42
C ILE A 104 -15.17 -1.99 5.17
N LEU A 105 -14.64 -0.77 5.25
CA LEU A 105 -13.80 -0.19 4.21
C LEU A 105 -12.36 -0.71 4.35
N ALA A 106 -11.94 -1.54 3.39
CA ALA A 106 -10.62 -2.16 3.33
C ALA A 106 -9.98 -1.98 1.94
N THR A 107 -10.20 -0.80 1.34
CA THR A 107 -9.79 -0.45 -0.03
C THR A 107 -8.30 -0.17 -0.19
N GLY A 108 -7.55 -0.12 0.92
CA GLY A 108 -6.09 0.06 0.96
C GLY A 108 -5.62 1.47 0.62
N ALA A 109 -4.31 1.61 0.41
CA ALA A 109 -3.67 2.84 -0.03
C ALA A 109 -2.53 2.52 -0.99
N SER A 110 -2.60 2.99 -2.24
CA SER A 110 -1.59 2.67 -3.24
C SER A 110 -0.35 3.55 -3.10
N ALA A 111 0.84 2.96 -3.18
CA ALA A 111 2.08 3.73 -3.23
C ALA A 111 2.13 4.61 -4.49
N LYS A 112 2.46 5.89 -4.32
CA LYS A 112 2.57 6.82 -5.45
C LYS A 112 3.79 6.45 -6.29
N ARG A 113 3.60 6.37 -7.61
CA ARG A 113 4.64 6.09 -8.61
C ARG A 113 4.80 7.30 -9.53
N MET A 114 5.98 7.47 -10.11
CA MET A 114 6.22 8.56 -11.07
C MET A 114 5.93 8.16 -12.52
N HIS A 115 5.82 6.86 -12.82
CA HIS A 115 5.64 6.35 -14.17
C HIS A 115 6.73 6.86 -15.13
N LEU A 116 7.99 6.74 -14.70
CA LEU A 116 9.13 7.14 -15.51
C LEU A 116 9.16 6.39 -16.84
N PRO A 117 9.64 6.99 -17.94
CA PRO A 117 10.09 6.25 -19.10
C PRO A 117 11.00 5.08 -18.68
N GLY A 118 10.68 3.86 -19.12
CA GLY A 118 11.35 2.62 -18.73
C GLY A 118 10.83 1.94 -17.47
N GLU A 119 9.99 2.61 -16.66
CA GLU A 119 9.48 2.05 -15.40
C GLU A 119 8.68 0.77 -15.59
N GLU A 120 7.84 0.69 -16.63
CA GLU A 120 7.07 -0.52 -16.94
C GLU A 120 7.96 -1.75 -17.18
N THR A 121 9.17 -1.55 -17.72
CA THR A 121 10.13 -2.62 -17.97
C THR A 121 10.84 -3.05 -16.69
N TYR A 122 11.16 -2.10 -15.80
CA TYR A 122 12.00 -2.33 -14.62
C TYR A 122 11.24 -2.37 -13.28
N TRP A 123 9.92 -2.20 -13.29
CA TRP A 123 9.05 -2.42 -12.13
C TRP A 123 9.21 -3.86 -11.62
N GLN A 124 9.49 -4.03 -10.32
CA GLN A 124 9.84 -5.30 -9.68
C GLN A 124 11.09 -6.00 -10.27
N LYS A 125 11.87 -5.29 -11.10
CA LYS A 125 13.15 -5.73 -11.69
C LYS A 125 14.25 -4.69 -11.44
N GLY A 126 14.18 -4.07 -10.27
CA GLY A 126 15.05 -2.97 -9.85
C GLY A 126 14.29 -1.74 -9.36
N ILE A 127 13.01 -1.56 -9.70
CA ILE A 127 12.18 -0.48 -9.16
C ILE A 127 11.16 -1.05 -8.17
N SER A 128 11.08 -0.46 -6.98
CA SER A 128 10.14 -0.78 -5.91
C SER A 128 9.53 0.50 -5.32
N ALA A 129 8.45 0.36 -4.55
CA ALA A 129 7.86 1.43 -3.76
C ALA A 129 7.75 1.08 -2.27
N CYS A 130 8.48 0.06 -1.82
CA CYS A 130 8.54 -0.34 -0.41
C CYS A 130 9.93 -0.88 -0.07
N ALA A 131 10.80 -0.06 0.51
CA ALA A 131 12.13 -0.51 0.95
C ALA A 131 12.08 -1.64 1.97
N VAL A 132 11.09 -1.64 2.88
CA VAL A 132 10.94 -2.69 3.92
C VAL A 132 10.56 -4.04 3.33
N CYS A 133 9.83 -4.04 2.21
CA CYS A 133 9.38 -5.23 1.52
C CYS A 133 10.55 -5.87 0.77
N ASP A 134 11.20 -5.09 -0.12
CA ASP A 134 12.10 -5.66 -1.12
C ASP A 134 13.58 -5.36 -0.83
N GLY A 135 13.91 -4.47 0.11
CA GLY A 135 15.28 -3.99 0.30
C GLY A 135 16.31 -5.09 0.60
N ALA A 136 15.86 -6.23 1.14
CA ALA A 136 16.72 -7.37 1.47
C ALA A 136 16.99 -8.33 0.30
N VAL A 137 16.27 -8.19 -0.83
CA VAL A 137 16.39 -9.17 -1.93
C VAL A 137 17.78 -9.13 -2.57
N PRO A 138 18.31 -10.27 -3.09
CA PRO A 138 19.70 -10.38 -3.53
C PRO A 138 20.15 -9.35 -4.58
N ILE A 139 19.24 -8.86 -5.43
CA ILE A 139 19.56 -7.91 -6.51
C ILE A 139 20.07 -6.56 -6.00
N PHE A 140 19.73 -6.18 -4.76
CA PHE A 140 20.11 -4.90 -4.16
C PHE A 140 21.36 -4.99 -3.27
N ARG A 141 21.81 -6.20 -2.94
CA ARG A 141 22.88 -6.44 -1.98
C ARG A 141 24.23 -5.90 -2.50
N ASN A 142 24.84 -5.03 -1.70
CA ASN A 142 26.10 -4.36 -1.99
C ASN A 142 26.11 -3.60 -3.34
N LYS A 143 24.94 -3.10 -3.76
CA LYS A 143 24.77 -2.28 -4.95
C LYS A 143 24.41 -0.84 -4.61
N PRO A 144 24.68 0.13 -5.50
CA PRO A 144 24.17 1.49 -5.33
C PRO A 144 22.66 1.51 -5.55
N LEU A 145 21.94 2.18 -4.65
CA LEU A 145 20.48 2.29 -4.66
C LEU A 145 20.08 3.76 -4.69
N ALA A 146 18.90 4.07 -5.22
CA ALA A 146 18.31 5.39 -5.20
C ALA A 146 16.97 5.38 -4.45
N VAL A 147 16.69 6.45 -3.72
CA VAL A 147 15.39 6.75 -3.11
C VAL A 147 14.90 8.07 -3.69
N ILE A 148 13.70 8.08 -4.29
CA ILE A 148 13.06 9.31 -4.72
C ILE A 148 12.08 9.76 -3.64
N GLY A 149 12.30 10.95 -3.10
CA GLY A 149 11.45 11.51 -2.05
C GLY A 149 12.19 12.54 -1.22
N GLY A 150 11.47 13.28 -0.38
CA GLY A 150 12.07 14.31 0.47
C GLY A 150 11.39 14.52 1.81
N GLY A 151 10.45 13.65 2.19
CA GLY A 151 9.83 13.65 3.52
C GLY A 151 10.48 12.65 4.46
N ASP A 152 9.91 12.45 5.65
CA ASP A 152 10.43 11.49 6.63
C ASP A 152 10.51 10.07 6.06
N SER A 153 9.52 9.62 5.28
CA SER A 153 9.56 8.30 4.64
C SER A 153 10.79 8.11 3.75
N ALA A 154 11.22 9.15 3.03
CA ALA A 154 12.42 9.05 2.20
C ALA A 154 13.69 8.89 3.04
N CYS A 155 13.77 9.61 4.16
CA CYS A 155 14.87 9.45 5.12
C CYS A 155 14.86 8.06 5.75
N GLU A 156 13.70 7.57 6.22
CA GLU A 156 13.55 6.26 6.86
C GLU A 156 13.89 5.11 5.89
N GLU A 157 13.37 5.16 4.67
CA GLU A 157 13.66 4.15 3.65
C GLU A 157 15.13 4.18 3.23
N ALA A 158 15.72 5.37 3.03
CA ALA A 158 17.14 5.47 2.73
C ALA A 158 18.01 4.87 3.85
N GLN A 159 17.69 5.16 5.11
CA GLN A 159 18.37 4.57 6.26
C GLN A 159 18.23 3.05 6.29
N PHE A 160 17.02 2.54 6.07
CA PHE A 160 16.77 1.10 6.02
C PHE A 160 17.63 0.42 4.94
N LEU A 161 17.69 1.00 3.74
CA LEU A 161 18.43 0.46 2.60
C LEU A 161 19.95 0.45 2.80
N THR A 162 20.51 1.30 3.68
CA THR A 162 21.96 1.30 3.98
C THR A 162 22.47 -0.01 4.61
N LYS A 163 21.55 -0.83 5.15
CA LYS A 163 21.83 -2.19 5.65
C LYS A 163 22.21 -3.15 4.52
N TYR A 164 21.74 -2.89 3.31
CA TYR A 164 21.84 -3.81 2.17
C TYR A 164 22.68 -3.23 1.03
N GLY A 165 22.44 -1.97 0.67
CA GLY A 165 23.15 -1.27 -0.40
C GLY A 165 24.60 -0.93 -0.05
N SER A 166 25.42 -0.77 -1.09
CA SER A 166 26.78 -0.23 -0.94
C SER A 166 26.76 1.29 -0.75
N LYS A 167 25.79 1.97 -1.37
CA LYS A 167 25.53 3.41 -1.26
C LYS A 167 24.05 3.68 -1.57
N VAL A 168 23.47 4.71 -0.94
CA VAL A 168 22.08 5.12 -1.15
C VAL A 168 22.04 6.60 -1.55
N PHE A 169 21.53 6.88 -2.74
CA PHE A 169 21.33 8.24 -3.24
C PHE A 169 19.90 8.69 -2.96
N MET A 170 19.73 9.79 -2.24
CA MET A 170 18.42 10.41 -2.04
C MET A 170 18.20 11.49 -3.10
N LEU A 171 17.31 11.25 -4.04
CA LEU A 171 16.95 12.20 -5.10
C LEU A 171 15.84 13.13 -4.60
N VAL A 172 16.24 14.34 -4.19
CA VAL A 172 15.33 15.34 -3.61
C VAL A 172 15.04 16.42 -4.65
N ARG A 173 13.78 16.55 -5.06
CA ARG A 173 13.36 17.54 -6.07
C ARG A 173 13.62 19.00 -5.65
N LYS A 174 13.57 19.28 -4.35
CA LYS A 174 13.78 20.62 -3.78
C LYS A 174 15.22 20.81 -3.32
N ASP A 175 15.57 22.04 -2.95
CA ASP A 175 16.82 22.41 -2.28
C ASP A 175 16.84 22.08 -0.78
N HIS A 176 15.77 21.48 -0.25
CA HIS A 176 15.64 21.09 1.15
C HIS A 176 14.82 19.82 1.30
N LEU A 177 15.03 19.12 2.43
CA LEU A 177 14.15 18.06 2.91
C LEU A 177 12.95 18.65 3.66
N ARG A 178 11.77 18.06 3.46
CA ARG A 178 10.55 18.28 4.26
C ARG A 178 10.47 17.38 5.50
N ALA A 179 11.43 16.47 5.66
CA ALA A 179 11.53 15.58 6.81
C ALA A 179 11.72 16.37 8.12
N SER A 180 11.38 15.77 9.25
CA SER A 180 11.70 16.29 10.57
C SER A 180 13.21 16.52 10.74
N THR A 181 13.59 17.52 11.55
CA THR A 181 15.01 17.88 11.76
C THR A 181 15.86 16.69 12.21
N ILE A 182 15.29 15.77 12.98
CA ILE A 182 16.00 14.57 13.46
C ILE A 182 16.27 13.61 12.28
N MET A 183 15.29 13.40 11.39
CA MET A 183 15.47 12.54 10.23
C MET A 183 16.49 13.13 9.24
N GLN A 184 16.44 14.44 8.99
CA GLN A 184 17.44 15.12 8.15
C GLN A 184 18.85 14.88 8.68
N ARG A 185 19.09 15.16 9.96
CA ARG A 185 20.40 14.96 10.60
C ARG A 185 20.87 13.51 10.53
N ARG A 186 19.98 12.54 10.76
CA ARG A 186 20.33 11.12 10.64
C ARG A 186 20.79 10.78 9.23
N SER A 187 20.04 11.22 8.20
CA SER A 187 20.39 11.00 6.80
C SER A 187 21.72 11.66 6.43
N GLU A 188 21.98 12.89 6.87
CA GLU A 188 23.23 13.61 6.62
C GLU A 188 24.44 12.99 7.32
N GLN A 189 24.25 12.39 8.50
CA GLN A 189 25.31 11.74 9.27
C GLN A 189 25.66 10.33 8.79
N ASN A 190 24.84 9.72 7.92
CA ASN A 190 25.10 8.38 7.43
C ASN A 190 26.02 8.43 6.21
N GLU A 191 27.25 7.92 6.36
CA GLU A 191 28.29 7.93 5.31
C GLU A 191 27.91 7.16 4.03
N LYS A 192 26.94 6.23 4.11
CA LYS A 192 26.43 5.52 2.94
C LYS A 192 25.33 6.29 2.21
N ILE A 193 24.82 7.37 2.77
CA ILE A 193 23.77 8.19 2.17
C ILE A 193 24.39 9.41 1.52
N GLU A 194 24.05 9.64 0.25
CA GLU A 194 24.34 10.89 -0.44
C GLU A 194 23.03 11.57 -0.84
N ILE A 195 22.81 12.80 -0.39
CA ILE A 195 21.60 13.56 -0.68
C ILE A 195 21.86 14.44 -1.91
N LEU A 196 21.15 14.15 -2.99
CA LEU A 196 21.17 14.90 -4.24
C LEU A 196 19.97 15.86 -4.25
N TYR A 197 20.20 17.08 -3.77
CA TYR A 197 19.22 18.16 -3.84
C TYR A 197 18.98 18.62 -5.27
N ASN A 198 17.84 19.28 -5.48
CA ASN A 198 17.40 19.81 -6.77
C ASN A 198 17.44 18.76 -7.89
N THR A 199 17.29 17.48 -7.56
CA THR A 199 17.49 16.39 -8.50
C THR A 199 16.18 15.65 -8.76
N VAL A 200 15.89 15.41 -10.03
CA VAL A 200 14.76 14.59 -10.49
C VAL A 200 15.26 13.45 -11.34
N ALA A 201 14.58 12.31 -11.29
CA ALA A 201 14.79 11.24 -12.28
C ALA A 201 13.95 11.52 -13.53
N LEU A 202 14.54 11.26 -14.70
CA LEU A 202 13.92 11.44 -16.01
C LEU A 202 13.62 10.11 -16.71
N GLU A 203 14.43 9.08 -16.49
CA GLU A 203 14.32 7.79 -17.17
C GLU A 203 14.96 6.67 -16.33
N ALA A 204 14.33 5.50 -16.35
CA ALA A 204 14.87 4.26 -15.81
C ALA A 204 15.53 3.42 -16.91
N LYS A 205 16.82 3.09 -16.73
CA LYS A 205 17.64 2.41 -17.73
C LYS A 205 18.17 1.07 -17.22
N GLY A 206 18.38 0.16 -18.16
CA GLY A 206 18.81 -1.20 -17.85
C GLY A 206 19.15 -1.99 -19.11
N ASN A 207 19.34 -3.30 -18.92
CA ASN A 207 19.64 -4.24 -20.00
C ASN A 207 18.40 -4.98 -20.54
N GLY A 208 17.19 -4.43 -20.33
CA GLY A 208 15.92 -5.07 -20.64
C GLY A 208 15.48 -6.16 -19.64
N LYS A 209 16.33 -6.54 -18.69
CA LYS A 209 16.00 -7.49 -17.61
C LYS A 209 16.07 -6.86 -16.23
N LEU A 210 17.10 -6.07 -15.95
CA LEU A 210 17.34 -5.42 -14.65
C LEU A 210 17.74 -3.97 -14.84
N LEU A 211 17.33 -3.13 -13.88
CA LEU A 211 17.76 -1.73 -13.75
C LEU A 211 19.28 -1.68 -13.51
N ASN A 212 19.96 -0.74 -14.19
CA ASN A 212 21.38 -0.47 -13.95
C ASN A 212 21.74 1.03 -13.88
N ALA A 213 20.85 1.93 -14.26
CA ALA A 213 21.05 3.37 -14.14
C ALA A 213 19.73 4.16 -14.10
N LEU A 214 19.79 5.38 -13.56
CA LEU A 214 18.75 6.38 -13.71
C LEU A 214 19.33 7.59 -14.46
N ARG A 215 18.65 8.06 -15.51
CA ARG A 215 18.91 9.41 -16.03
C ARG A 215 18.35 10.38 -14.99
N ILE A 216 19.20 11.22 -14.42
CA ILE A 216 18.81 12.25 -13.47
C ILE A 216 19.14 13.64 -14.02
N LYS A 217 18.39 14.63 -13.55
CA LYS A 217 18.60 16.05 -13.88
C LYS A 217 18.66 16.88 -12.62
N ASN A 218 19.72 17.68 -12.50
CA ASN A 218 19.73 18.77 -11.54
C ASN A 218 18.95 19.96 -12.14
N VAL A 219 17.84 20.34 -11.52
CA VAL A 219 16.94 21.38 -12.05
C VAL A 219 17.48 22.80 -11.86
N GLN A 220 18.49 23.01 -11.02
CA GLN A 220 19.16 24.30 -10.88
C GLN A 220 20.24 24.49 -11.94
N SER A 221 21.12 23.51 -12.14
CA SER A 221 22.21 23.59 -13.13
C SER A 221 21.77 23.22 -14.56
N ASN A 222 20.61 22.57 -14.71
CA ASN A 222 20.16 21.90 -15.93
C ASN A 222 21.06 20.76 -16.42
N GLU A 223 22.02 20.30 -15.61
CA GLU A 223 22.87 19.18 -15.95
C GLU A 223 22.11 17.85 -15.88
N GLU A 224 22.29 17.02 -16.91
CA GLU A 224 21.75 15.67 -16.97
C GLU A 224 22.88 14.65 -16.93
N THR A 225 22.74 13.64 -16.09
CA THR A 225 23.74 12.58 -15.93
C THR A 225 23.06 11.22 -15.74
N ASP A 226 23.77 10.15 -16.09
CA ASP A 226 23.33 8.80 -15.80
C ASP A 226 23.94 8.36 -14.47
N LEU A 227 23.10 8.21 -13.44
CA LEU A 227 23.48 7.74 -12.11
C LEU A 227 23.46 6.20 -12.09
N PRO A 228 24.60 5.51 -11.91
CA PRO A 228 24.63 4.06 -11.85
C PRO A 228 23.97 3.56 -10.56
N VAL A 229 22.83 2.87 -10.69
CA VAL A 229 22.09 2.26 -9.57
C VAL A 229 21.42 0.97 -10.01
N ASN A 230 21.37 -0.02 -9.12
CA ASN A 230 20.66 -1.28 -9.37
C ASN A 230 19.27 -1.31 -8.73
N GLY A 231 18.95 -0.33 -7.88
CA GLY A 231 17.65 -0.20 -7.24
C GLY A 231 17.15 1.23 -7.22
N LEU A 232 15.85 1.42 -7.47
CA LEU A 232 15.11 2.65 -7.24
C LEU A 232 13.93 2.36 -6.31
N PHE A 233 13.79 3.14 -5.25
CA PHE A 233 12.69 3.05 -4.29
C PHE A 233 11.91 4.37 -4.25
N TYR A 234 10.60 4.30 -4.51
CA TYR A 234 9.71 5.45 -4.40
C TYR A 234 9.26 5.67 -2.95
N ALA A 235 9.65 6.81 -2.38
CA ALA A 235 9.23 7.28 -1.06
C ALA A 235 8.49 8.63 -1.16
N ILE A 236 7.55 8.71 -2.11
CA ILE A 236 6.78 9.94 -2.44
C ILE A 236 5.35 9.95 -1.87
N GLY A 237 5.10 9.09 -0.88
CA GLY A 237 3.81 8.96 -0.20
C GLY A 237 2.89 7.93 -0.85
N HIS A 238 1.69 7.80 -0.30
CA HIS A 238 0.67 6.87 -0.78
C HIS A 238 -0.64 7.65 -1.01
N THR A 239 -1.58 7.02 -1.69
CA THR A 239 -2.92 7.53 -1.93
C THR A 239 -3.94 6.57 -1.30
N PRO A 240 -4.53 6.89 -0.14
CA PRO A 240 -5.59 6.09 0.45
C PRO A 240 -6.83 6.09 -0.46
N ALA A 241 -7.45 4.92 -0.62
CA ALA A 241 -8.59 4.73 -1.52
C ALA A 241 -9.92 5.09 -0.85
N THR A 242 -10.06 6.35 -0.44
CA THR A 242 -11.21 6.87 0.33
C THR A 242 -12.21 7.68 -0.48
N LYS A 243 -12.00 7.84 -1.80
CA LYS A 243 -12.80 8.70 -2.68
C LYS A 243 -14.32 8.41 -2.59
N ILE A 244 -14.70 7.13 -2.51
CA ILE A 244 -16.11 6.73 -2.47
C ILE A 244 -16.86 7.16 -1.20
N VAL A 245 -16.13 7.50 -0.13
CA VAL A 245 -16.67 7.97 1.16
C VAL A 245 -16.18 9.37 1.52
N ALA A 246 -15.66 10.10 0.54
CA ALA A 246 -15.24 11.48 0.72
C ALA A 246 -16.40 12.30 1.31
N ASP A 247 -16.09 13.17 2.28
CA ASP A 247 -17.02 14.03 2.99
C ASP A 247 -18.11 13.33 3.83
N GLN A 248 -18.10 12.00 3.92
CA GLN A 248 -19.05 11.20 4.71
C GLN A 248 -18.42 10.64 6.00
N VAL A 249 -17.10 10.45 6.00
CA VAL A 249 -16.32 9.93 7.13
C VAL A 249 -15.08 10.79 7.34
N ASN A 250 -14.68 10.97 8.61
CA ASN A 250 -13.53 11.79 8.95
C ASN A 250 -12.23 11.19 8.41
N VAL A 251 -11.48 11.99 7.66
CA VAL A 251 -10.14 11.67 7.18
C VAL A 251 -9.08 12.60 7.77
N ASP A 252 -7.82 12.19 7.73
CA ASP A 252 -6.67 13.07 8.00
C ASP A 252 -6.31 13.93 6.77
N GLU A 253 -5.30 14.78 6.93
CA GLU A 253 -4.85 15.69 5.85
C GLU A 253 -4.31 14.95 4.62
N ALA A 254 -3.85 13.70 4.80
CA ALA A 254 -3.36 12.85 3.72
C ALA A 254 -4.49 11.99 3.09
N GLY A 255 -5.70 12.05 3.64
CA GLY A 255 -6.89 11.36 3.16
C GLY A 255 -7.13 9.97 3.78
N TYR A 256 -6.38 9.59 4.80
CA TYR A 256 -6.58 8.30 5.51
C TYR A 256 -7.79 8.39 6.43
N ILE A 257 -8.56 7.30 6.55
CA ILE A 257 -9.69 7.25 7.49
C ILE A 257 -9.17 7.37 8.91
N LYS A 258 -9.73 8.29 9.69
CA LYS A 258 -9.43 8.41 11.12
C LYS A 258 -10.20 7.36 11.90
N THR A 259 -9.47 6.36 12.38
CA THR A 259 -10.00 5.34 13.31
C THR A 259 -9.77 5.75 14.77
N VAL A 260 -10.64 5.27 15.66
CA VAL A 260 -10.39 5.35 17.10
C VAL A 260 -9.18 4.47 17.43
N PRO A 261 -8.08 5.03 17.99
CA PRO A 261 -6.83 4.29 18.16
C PRO A 261 -7.02 2.97 18.91
N GLY A 262 -6.53 1.86 18.32
CA GLY A 262 -6.68 0.52 18.89
C GLY A 262 -7.98 -0.20 18.51
N SER A 263 -8.77 0.34 17.58
CA SER A 263 -9.98 -0.28 17.03
C SER A 263 -10.12 0.03 15.54
N SER A 264 -11.18 -0.48 14.90
CA SER A 264 -11.56 -0.14 13.51
C SER A 264 -12.66 0.92 13.40
N LEU A 265 -13.15 1.41 14.55
CA LEU A 265 -14.27 2.37 14.64
C LEU A 265 -13.92 3.68 13.95
N THR A 266 -14.87 4.24 13.21
CA THR A 266 -14.72 5.54 12.54
C THR A 266 -15.63 6.61 13.16
N SER A 267 -15.75 7.77 12.52
CA SER A 267 -16.70 8.81 12.92
C SER A 267 -18.17 8.45 12.66
N VAL A 268 -18.45 7.36 11.93
CA VAL A 268 -19.81 6.94 11.57
C VAL A 268 -20.09 5.56 12.20
N PRO A 269 -21.11 5.44 13.08
CA PRO A 269 -21.53 4.15 13.63
C PRO A 269 -21.91 3.17 12.51
N GLY A 270 -21.48 1.91 12.63
CA GLY A 270 -21.68 0.89 11.60
C GLY A 270 -20.71 0.97 10.41
N PHE A 271 -19.84 1.99 10.35
CA PHE A 271 -18.78 2.11 9.35
C PHE A 271 -17.41 1.89 10.00
N PHE A 272 -16.69 0.89 9.52
CA PHE A 272 -15.40 0.46 10.03
C PHE A 272 -14.33 0.60 8.95
N ALA A 273 -13.08 0.82 9.33
CA ALA A 273 -11.97 0.85 8.39
C ALA A 273 -10.84 -0.10 8.81
N ALA A 274 -10.25 -0.77 7.84
CA ALA A 274 -9.19 -1.76 8.07
C ALA A 274 -8.08 -1.68 7.02
N GLY A 275 -6.87 -2.01 7.45
CA GLY A 275 -5.67 -2.01 6.63
C GLY A 275 -5.16 -0.63 6.28
N ASP A 276 -4.41 -0.55 5.19
CA ASP A 276 -3.68 0.66 4.80
C ASP A 276 -4.58 1.88 4.54
N VAL A 277 -5.89 1.72 4.34
CA VAL A 277 -6.81 2.86 4.16
C VAL A 277 -6.92 3.74 5.42
N GLN A 278 -6.59 3.19 6.59
CA GLN A 278 -6.56 3.88 7.89
C GLN A 278 -5.18 3.85 8.57
N ASP A 279 -4.22 3.12 8.01
CA ASP A 279 -2.87 3.00 8.54
C ASP A 279 -1.84 3.68 7.62
N SER A 280 -1.44 4.90 7.98
CA SER A 280 -0.36 5.63 7.32
C SER A 280 1.03 5.27 7.85
N LYS A 281 1.12 4.44 8.90
CA LYS A 281 2.33 4.20 9.67
C LYS A 281 3.00 2.87 9.33
N TYR A 282 2.30 1.74 9.45
CA TYR A 282 2.93 0.42 9.32
C TYR A 282 2.85 -0.13 7.89
N ARG A 283 1.68 -0.11 7.25
CA ARG A 283 1.48 -0.46 5.83
C ARG A 283 2.12 -1.79 5.43
N GLN A 284 1.81 -2.86 6.18
CA GLN A 284 2.29 -4.21 5.91
C GLN A 284 1.10 -5.16 5.76
N ALA A 285 1.27 -6.21 4.96
CA ALA A 285 0.23 -7.22 4.75
C ALA A 285 -0.26 -7.83 6.09
N ILE A 286 0.67 -8.07 7.03
CA ILE A 286 0.36 -8.67 8.33
C ILE A 286 -0.36 -7.69 9.28
N THR A 287 -0.01 -6.40 9.28
CA THR A 287 -0.75 -5.40 10.08
C THR A 287 -2.13 -5.17 9.48
N SER A 288 -2.23 -5.13 8.15
CA SER A 288 -3.50 -5.09 7.43
C SER A 288 -4.39 -6.28 7.79
N ALA A 289 -3.87 -7.51 7.74
CA ALA A 289 -4.62 -8.70 8.15
C ALA A 289 -5.11 -8.61 9.60
N GLY A 290 -4.23 -8.21 10.54
CA GLY A 290 -4.60 -8.01 11.94
C GLY A 290 -5.74 -7.00 12.11
N SER A 291 -5.66 -5.85 11.44
CA SER A 291 -6.72 -4.83 11.48
C SER A 291 -8.03 -5.29 10.81
N GLY A 292 -7.95 -6.18 9.81
CA GLY A 292 -9.14 -6.83 9.23
C GLY A 292 -9.88 -7.70 10.23
N CYS A 293 -9.15 -8.47 11.05
CA CYS A 293 -9.73 -9.20 12.18
C CYS A 293 -10.41 -8.24 13.17
N MET A 294 -9.75 -7.15 13.56
CA MET A 294 -10.33 -6.15 14.46
C MET A 294 -11.65 -5.59 13.90
N ALA A 295 -11.69 -5.26 12.60
CA ALA A 295 -12.90 -4.75 11.96
C ALA A 295 -14.05 -5.75 11.90
N ALA A 296 -13.76 -7.03 11.68
CA ALA A 296 -14.78 -8.06 11.76
C ALA A 296 -15.40 -8.16 13.15
N LEU A 297 -14.57 -8.18 14.20
CA LEU A 297 -15.03 -8.31 15.58
C LEU A 297 -15.78 -7.05 16.07
N ASP A 298 -15.32 -5.86 15.67
CA ASP A 298 -16.01 -4.60 15.96
C ASP A 298 -17.38 -4.55 15.24
N ALA A 299 -17.45 -5.01 14.00
CA ALA A 299 -18.69 -5.08 13.23
C ALA A 299 -19.67 -6.11 13.83
N GLU A 300 -19.20 -7.30 14.19
CA GLU A 300 -20.02 -8.31 14.88
C GLU A 300 -20.62 -7.76 16.18
N LYS A 301 -19.81 -7.06 16.98
CA LYS A 301 -20.28 -6.43 18.22
C LYS A 301 -21.32 -5.35 17.96
N TYR A 302 -21.15 -4.55 16.91
CA TYR A 302 -22.11 -3.53 16.51
C TYR A 302 -23.43 -4.15 16.07
N LEU A 303 -23.40 -5.16 15.20
CA LEU A 303 -24.59 -5.87 14.75
C LEU A 303 -25.36 -6.50 15.91
N SER A 304 -24.64 -7.11 16.85
CA SER A 304 -25.24 -7.72 18.05
C SER A 304 -25.94 -6.70 18.94
N ALA A 305 -25.59 -5.41 18.86
CA ALA A 305 -26.22 -4.34 19.62
C ALA A 305 -27.42 -3.70 18.90
N LEU A 306 -27.64 -4.03 17.63
CA LEU A 306 -28.83 -3.62 16.86
C LEU A 306 -30.00 -4.59 17.03
N GLU A 307 -29.72 -5.83 17.47
CA GLU A 307 -30.72 -6.86 17.82
C GLU A 307 -31.35 -6.58 19.20
#